data_AF-A0A1J0A2Z1-F1
#
_entry.id   AF-A0A1J0A2Z1-F1
#
_cell.length_a   1.000
_cell.length_b   1.000
_cell.length_c   1.000
_cell.angle_alpha   90.00
_cell.angle_beta   90.00
_cell.angle_gamma   90.00
#
_symmetry.space_group_name_H-M   'P 1'
#
loop_
_entity.id
_entity.type
_entity.pdbx_description
1 polymer ?
#
loop_
_entity_poly.entity_id
_entity_poly.type
_entity_poly.pdbx_seq_one_letter_code
_entity_poly.pdbx_strand_id
1 'polypeptide(L)' 'ENSLLQFGKVVKAKQQVVAGTVYYITVEATDGGVKKLYEAKVWVKPWMD' A
#
# COMPACT_ATOMS: atom_id res chain seq x y z
N GLU A 1 -12.30 11.78 7.56
CA GLU A 1 -11.27 12.11 8.55
C GLU A 1 -9.93 11.67 7.99
N ASN A 2 -8.95 12.57 7.89
CA ASN A 2 -7.63 12.24 7.35
C ASN A 2 -6.72 11.94 8.55
N SER A 3 -6.54 10.66 8.89
CA SER A 3 -5.68 10.29 10.01
C SER A 3 -4.21 10.24 9.58
N LEU A 4 -3.31 10.69 10.47
CA LEU A 4 -1.87 10.62 10.25
C LEU A 4 -1.38 9.20 10.50
N LEU A 5 -1.35 8.39 9.45
CA LEU A 5 -0.81 7.04 9.50
C LEU A 5 0.72 7.06 9.58
N GLN A 6 1.28 6.33 10.53
CA GLN A 6 2.72 6.12 10.65
C GLN A 6 3.06 4.73 10.11
N PHE A 7 3.82 4.68 9.02
CA PHE A 7 4.25 3.42 8.41
C PHE A 7 5.12 2.61 9.38
N GLY A 8 4.85 1.31 9.50
CA GLY A 8 5.68 0.35 10.24
C GLY A 8 6.50 -0.52 9.30
N LYS A 9 5.85 -1.46 8.61
CA LYS A 9 6.52 -2.41 7.70
C LYS A 9 5.56 -2.98 6.65
N VAL A 10 6.12 -3.53 5.57
CA VAL A 10 5.38 -4.37 4.62
C VAL A 10 5.26 -5.78 5.19
N VAL A 11 4.05 -6.32 5.21
CA VAL A 11 3.76 -7.69 5.68
C VAL A 11 3.57 -8.64 4.51
N LYS A 12 3.03 -8.16 3.40
CA LYS A 12 2.81 -8.95 2.19
C LYS A 12 2.88 -8.06 0.97
N ALA A 13 3.47 -8.57 -0.10
CA ALA A 13 3.46 -7.92 -1.40
C ALA A 13 3.14 -8.95 -2.48
N LYS A 14 2.29 -8.56 -3.41
CA LYS A 14 2.02 -9.31 -4.64
C LYS A 14 2.07 -8.34 -5.82
N GLN A 15 2.65 -8.81 -6.91
CA GLN A 15 2.70 -8.07 -8.17
C GLN A 15 1.79 -8.75 -9.19
N GLN A 16 1.07 -7.95 -9.97
CA GLN A 16 0.29 -8.41 -11.10
C GLN A 16 0.58 -7.52 -12.32
N VAL A 17 1.06 -8.15 -13.39
CA VAL A 17 1.28 -7.50 -14.69
C VAL A 17 -0.05 -7.41 -15.42
N VAL A 18 -0.38 -6.21 -15.90
CA VAL A 18 -1.58 -5.88 -16.68
C VAL A 18 -1.18 -4.89 -17.79
N ALA A 19 -2.03 -3.94 -18.17
CA ALA A 19 -1.58 -2.69 -18.81
C ALA A 19 -0.83 -1.82 -17.77
N GLY A 20 0.37 -2.24 -17.41
CA GLY A 20 1.21 -1.66 -16.37
C GLY A 20 1.46 -2.71 -15.29
N THR A 21 1.75 -2.26 -14.07
CA THR A 21 1.91 -3.16 -12.92
C THR A 21 1.03 -2.72 -11.77
N VAL A 22 0.22 -3.64 -11.26
CA VAL A 22 -0.52 -3.44 -10.01
C VAL A 22 0.23 -4.12 -8.87
N TYR A 23 0.52 -3.36 -7.83
CA TYR A 23 1.05 -3.85 -6.56
C TYR A 23 -0.08 -3.93 -5.54
N TYR A 24 -0.27 -5.12 -4.98
CA TYR A 24 -1.13 -5.35 -3.82
C TYR A 24 -0.22 -5.50 -2.61
N ILE A 25 -0.26 -4.51 -1.71
CA ILE A 25 0.67 -4.41 -0.59
C ILE A 25 -0.14 -4.39 0.69
N THR A 26 0.14 -5.32 1.61
CA THR A 26 -0.37 -5.27 2.97
C THR A 26 0.70 -4.64 3.86
N VAL A 27 0.38 -3.54 4.53
CA VAL A 27 1.30 -2.81 5.42
C VAL A 27 0.77 -2.78 6.85
N GLU A 28 1.69 -2.83 7.81
CA GLU A 28 1.43 -2.44 9.20
C GLU A 28 1.62 -0.93 9.30
N ALA A 29 0.63 -0.22 9.84
CA ALA A 29 0.73 1.20 10.16
C ALA A 29 0.10 1.49 11.53
N THR A 30 0.61 2.53 12.20
CA THR A 30 0.06 3.02 13.46
C THR A 30 -0.91 4.16 13.18
N ASP A 31 -2.12 4.04 13.71
CA ASP A 31 -3.23 4.97 13.54
C ASP A 31 -3.73 5.38 14.94
N GLY A 32 -3.40 6.60 15.35
CA GLY A 32 -3.74 7.08 16.69
C GLY A 32 -3.09 6.27 17.83
N GLY A 33 -1.86 5.79 17.63
CA GLY A 33 -1.14 4.95 18.60
C GLY A 33 -1.50 3.45 18.55
N VAL A 34 -2.45 3.05 17.71
CA VAL A 34 -2.85 1.65 17.54
C VAL A 34 -2.29 1.08 16.24
N LYS A 35 -1.58 -0.05 16.32
CA LYS A 35 -1.08 -0.76 15.14
C LYS A 35 -2.22 -1.50 14.44
N LYS A 36 -2.33 -1.32 13.13
CA LYS A 36 -3.33 -1.96 12.26
C LYS A 36 -2.68 -2.42 10.96
N LEU A 37 -3.31 -3.39 10.31
CA LEU A 37 -2.95 -3.83 8.96
C LEU A 37 -3.86 -3.15 7.94
N TYR A 38 -3.25 -2.68 6.85
CA TYR A 38 -3.94 -2.02 5.74
C TYR A 38 -3.55 -2.69 4.43
N GLU A 39 -4.53 -2.80 3.52
CA GLU A 39 -4.29 -3.24 2.14
C GLU A 39 -4.27 -2.02 1.21
N ALA A 40 -3.20 -1.90 0.44
CA ALA A 40 -3.00 -0.88 -0.57
C ALA A 40 -2.93 -1.51 -1.96
N LYS A 41 -3.61 -0.88 -2.92
CA LYS A 41 -3.54 -1.22 -4.34
C LYS A 41 -2.94 -0.05 -5.10
N VAL A 42 -1.74 -0.24 -5.66
CA VAL A 42 -1.02 0.79 -6.41
C VAL A 42 -0.93 0.35 -7.86
N TRP A 43 -1.41 1.15 -8.81
CA TRP A 43 -1.30 0.86 -10.25
C TRP A 43 -0.32 1.82 -10.90
N VAL A 44 0.82 1.27 -11.33
CA VAL A 44 1.88 2.01 -12.01
C VAL A 44 1.78 1.77 -13.52
N LYS A 45 1.74 2.85 -14.28
CA LYS A 45 1.77 2.86 -15.75
C LYS A 45 2.90 3.81 -16.20
N PRO A 46 4.14 3.30 -16.37
CA PRO A 46 5.33 4.14 -16.57
C PRO A 46 5.30 5.05 -17.79
N TRP A 47 4.36 4.84 -18.71
CA TRP A 47 4.21 5.59 -19.96
C TRP A 47 3.14 6.69 -19.90
N MET A 48 2.49 6.87 -18.74
CA MET A 48 1.46 7.90 -18.54
C MET A 48 1.98 9.14 -17.80
N ASP A 49 3.27 9.17 -17.49
CA ASP A 49 3.96 10.28 -16.82
C ASP A 49 4.66 11.21 -17.84
#